data_AF-A0A4P5UWS3-F1
#
_entry.id   AF-A0A4P5UWS3-F1
#
_cell.length_a   1.000
_cell.length_b   1.000
_cell.length_c   1.000
_cell.angle_alpha   90.00
_cell.angle_beta   90.00
_cell.angle_gamma   90.00
#
_symmetry.space_group_name_H-M   'P 1'
#
loop_
_entity.id
_entity.type
_entity.pdbx_description
1 polymer ?
#
loop_
_entity_poly.entity_id
_entity_poly.type
_entity_poly.pdbx_seq_one_letter_code
_entity_poly.pdbx_strand_id
1 'polypeptide(L)' 'MKVKEYTVLMDCVERGITIGINRSHKYSDNPSDDEIKRALIDAVLLEICEYFDFKEDDE' A
#
# COMPACT_ATOMS: atom_id res chain seq x y z
N MET A 1 -2.36 20.31 15.96
CA MET A 1 -2.11 20.45 14.51
C MET A 1 -3.03 19.45 13.82
N LYS A 2 -3.75 19.85 12.76
CA LYS A 2 -4.56 18.90 11.97
C LYS A 2 -3.64 18.25 10.93
N VAL A 3 -3.56 16.92 10.94
CA VAL A 3 -2.81 16.16 9.94
C VAL A 3 -3.47 16.38 8.58
N LYS A 4 -2.68 16.58 7.53
CA LYS A 4 -3.19 16.57 6.16
C LYS A 4 -3.36 15.11 5.76
N GLU A 5 -4.55 14.56 5.98
CA GLU A 5 -4.89 13.15 5.70
C GLU A 5 -4.49 12.74 4.28
N TYR A 6 -4.72 13.62 3.30
CA TYR A 6 -4.28 13.39 1.92
C TYR A 6 -2.76 13.24 1.77
N THR A 7 -1.97 14.00 2.54
CA THR A 7 -0.49 13.88 2.52
C THR A 7 -0.07 12.52 3.07
N VAL A 8 -0.67 12.09 4.19
CA VAL A 8 -0.38 10.76 4.76
C VAL A 8 -0.78 9.66 3.79
N LEU A 9 -1.95 9.77 3.16
CA LEU A 9 -2.41 8.82 2.15
C LEU A 9 -1.45 8.75 0.96
N MET A 10 -0.99 9.91 0.45
CA MET A 10 -0.01 9.95 -0.64
C MET A 10 1.29 9.25 -0.26
N ASP A 11 1.82 9.52 0.94
CA ASP A 11 3.02 8.87 1.44
C ASP A 11 2.84 7.34 1.54
N CYS A 12 1.66 6.88 1.98
CA CYS A 12 1.34 5.44 2.02
C CYS A 12 1.32 4.82 0.62
N VAL A 13 0.76 5.52 -0.38
CA VAL A 13 0.73 5.05 -1.76
C VAL A 13 2.15 4.97 -2.35
N GLU A 14 2.97 6.00 -2.18
CA GLU A 14 4.35 6.02 -2.70
C GLU A 14 5.23 4.92 -2.10
N ARG A 15 5.15 4.74 -0.77
CA ARG A 15 5.85 3.65 -0.08
C ARG A 15 5.33 2.28 -0.51
N GLY A 16 4.01 2.12 -0.56
CA GLY A 16 3.35 0.90 -0.98
C GLY A 16 3.73 0.47 -2.39
N ILE A 17 3.82 1.41 -3.34
CA ILE A 17 4.28 1.12 -4.70
C ILE A 17 5.72 0.59 -4.69
N THR A 18 6.62 1.26 -3.99
CA THR A 18 8.03 0.86 -3.89
C THR A 18 8.16 -0.56 -3.30
N ILE A 19 7.42 -0.83 -2.23
CA ILE A 19 7.38 -2.14 -1.57
C ILE A 19 6.78 -3.20 -2.51
N GLY A 20 5.69 -2.88 -3.20
CA GLY A 20 4.99 -3.80 -4.11
C GLY A 20 5.85 -4.21 -5.30
N ILE A 21 6.57 -3.27 -5.92
CA ILE A 21 7.53 -3.58 -7.00
C ILE A 21 8.60 -4.55 -6.49
N ASN A 22 9.22 -4.25 -5.35
CA ASN A 22 10.25 -5.10 -4.76
C ASN A 22 9.72 -6.49 -4.41
N ARG A 23 8.48 -6.59 -3.90
CA ARG A 23 7.83 -7.87 -3.58
C ARG A 23 7.51 -8.69 -4.83
N SER A 24 7.00 -8.05 -5.89
CA SER A 24 6.68 -8.75 -7.14
C SER A 24 7.91 -9.43 -7.77
N HIS A 25 9.10 -8.83 -7.61
CA HIS A 25 10.36 -9.37 -8.15
C HIS A 25 11.11 -10.29 -7.17
N LYS A 26 10.58 -10.54 -5.96
CA LYS A 26 11.29 -11.31 -4.92
C LYS A 26 11.50 -12.78 -5.29
N TYR A 27 10.56 -13.36 -6.03
CA TYR A 27 10.56 -14.79 -6.39
C TYR A 27 10.54 -15.04 -7.89
N SER A 28 10.46 -13.98 -8.70
CA SER A 28 10.43 -14.04 -10.16
C SER A 28 11.13 -12.81 -10.71
N ASP A 29 12.10 -12.99 -11.61
CA ASP A 29 12.78 -11.86 -12.27
C ASP A 29 11.89 -11.21 -13.35
N ASN A 30 10.82 -11.89 -13.78
CA ASN A 30 9.85 -11.39 -14.74
C ASN A 30 8.42 -11.76 -14.31
N PRO A 31 7.90 -11.11 -13.24
CA PRO A 31 6.55 -11.33 -12.77
C PRO A 31 5.53 -10.90 -13.84
N SER A 32 4.41 -11.59 -13.90
CA SER A 32 3.28 -11.19 -14.75
C SER A 32 2.66 -9.88 -14.24
N ASP A 33 1.99 -9.16 -15.13
CA ASP A 33 1.28 -7.93 -14.78
C ASP A 33 0.31 -8.12 -13.60
N ASP A 34 -0.33 -9.29 -13.51
CA ASP A 34 -1.27 -9.60 -12.43
C ASP A 34 -0.56 -9.82 -11.09
N GLU A 35 0.63 -10.44 -11.09
CA GLU A 35 1.46 -10.57 -9.89
C GLU A 35 1.97 -9.20 -9.41
N ILE A 36 2.39 -8.34 -10.35
CA ILE A 36 2.82 -6.97 -10.04
C ILE A 36 1.64 -6.19 -9.44
N LYS A 37 0.48 -6.19 -10.11
CA LYS A 37 -0.73 -5.49 -9.63
C LYS A 37 -1.15 -5.95 -8.24
N ARG A 38 -1.16 -7.26 -8.00
CA ARG A 38 -1.53 -7.81 -6.70
C ARG A 38 -0.54 -7.38 -5.61
N ALA A 39 0.76 -7.47 -5.88
CA ALA A 39 1.79 -7.04 -4.94
C ALA A 39 1.70 -5.54 -4.60
N LEU A 40 1.39 -4.70 -5.60
CA LEU A 40 1.16 -3.26 -5.42
C LEU A 40 -0.07 -3.00 -4.55
N ILE A 41 -1.21 -3.61 -4.88
CA ILE A 41 -2.47 -3.42 -4.15
C ILE A 41 -2.28 -3.85 -2.68
N ASP A 42 -1.72 -5.03 -2.45
CA ASP A 42 -1.51 -5.55 -1.09
C ASP A 42 -0.56 -4.66 -0.28
N ALA A 43 0.52 -4.15 -0.89
CA ALA A 43 1.47 -3.28 -0.22
C ALA A 43 0.90 -1.89 0.10
N VAL A 44 0.16 -1.28 -0.84
CA VAL A 44 -0.49 0.02 -0.63
C VAL A 44 -1.56 -0.09 0.46
N LEU A 45 -2.42 -1.11 0.40
CA LEU A 45 -3.46 -1.30 1.42
C LEU A 45 -2.86 -1.55 2.81
N LEU A 46 -1.78 -2.33 2.90
CA LEU A 46 -1.08 -2.53 4.16
C LEU A 46 -0.57 -1.19 4.72
N GLU A 47 0.13 -0.39 3.91
CA GLU A 47 0.60 0.94 4.32
C GLU A 47 -0.56 1.83 4.79
N ILE A 48 -1.69 1.84 4.07
CA ILE A 48 -2.84 2.65 4.48
C ILE A 48 -3.39 2.15 5.83
N CYS A 49 -3.56 0.84 6.02
CA CYS A 49 -4.06 0.28 7.28
C CYS A 49 -3.14 0.50 8.49
N GLU A 50 -1.84 0.78 8.29
CA GLU A 50 -0.93 1.17 9.38
C GLU A 50 -1.21 2.58 9.91
N TYR A 51 -1.77 3.47 9.09
CA TYR A 51 -2.01 4.88 9.44
C TYR A 51 -3.49 5.25 9.57
N PHE A 52 -4.39 4.49 8.95
CA PHE A 52 -5.82 4.73 8.93
C PHE A 52 -6.54 3.51 9.52
N ASP A 53 -7.29 3.75 10.60
CA ASP A 53 -8.25 2.77 11.10
C ASP A 53 -9.56 2.94 10.34
N PHE A 54 -10.04 1.86 9.73
CA PHE A 54 -11.29 1.82 8.97
C PHE A 54 -12.39 1.05 9.70
N LYS A 55 -12.14 0.61 10.93
CA LYS A 55 -13.24 0.10 11.76
C LYS A 55 -14.21 1.26 11.96
N GLU A 56 -15.46 1.05 11.59
CA GLU A 56 -16.54 1.90 12.07
C GLU A 56 -16.53 1.77 13.60
N ASP A 57 -16.52 2.91 14.31
CA ASP A 57 -16.86 2.91 15.72
C ASP A 57 -18.29 2.34 15.81
N ASP A 58 -18.42 1.06 16.16
CA ASP A 58 -19.69 0.41 16.47
C ASP A 58 -20.31 1.14 17.69
N GLU A 59 -21.09 2.21 17.43
CA GLU A 59 -22.08 2.77 18.37
C GLU A 59 -23.42 2.03 18.26
#